data_AF-A0A1H3D5P8-F1
#
_entry.id   AF-A0A1H3D5P8-F1
#
_cell.length_a   1.000
_cell.length_b   1.000
_cell.length_c   1.000
_cell.angle_alpha   90.00
_cell.angle_beta   90.00
_cell.angle_gamma   90.00
#
_symmetry.space_group_name_H-M   'P 1'
#
loop_
_entity.id
_entity.type
_entity.pdbx_description
1 polymer ?
#
loop_
_entity_poly.entity_id
_entity_poly.type
_entity_poly.pdbx_seq_one_letter_code
_entity_poly.pdbx_strand_id
1 'polypeptide(L)'
;MSKFNEVPVEADTRVLFQEQTTLGTYDVLHQKWVWDGITAESIIFANEDVTDVTDHDLEMQVKAFRNLAADTSMTLKRSESGFTFVNLNFEAD
;
A
#
# COMPACT_ATOMS: atom_id res chain seq x y z
N MET A 1 -18.61 8.21 4.10
CA MET A 1 -17.24 8.75 3.94
C MET A 1 -16.30 7.56 3.85
N SER A 2 -15.27 7.62 3.01
CA SER A 2 -14.32 6.50 2.90
C SER A 2 -13.42 6.44 4.13
N LYS A 3 -13.12 5.23 4.63
CA LYS A 3 -12.17 5.03 5.74
C LYS A 3 -10.73 5.42 5.36
N PHE A 4 -10.46 5.67 4.08
CA PHE A 4 -9.15 6.08 3.58
C PHE A 4 -9.00 7.60 3.40
N ASN A 5 -10.01 8.40 3.79
CA ASN A 5 -9.95 9.85 3.68
C ASN A 5 -8.83 10.50 4.52
N GLU A 6 -8.34 9.80 5.54
CA GLU A 6 -7.32 10.28 6.48
C GLU A 6 -5.95 9.65 6.25
N VAL A 7 -5.74 8.96 5.11
CA VAL A 7 -4.44 8.39 4.76
C VAL A 7 -3.41 9.54 4.69
N PRO A 8 -2.37 9.55 5.55
CA PRO A 8 -1.38 10.60 5.53
C PRO A 8 -0.55 10.54 4.24
N VAL A 9 -0.26 11.71 3.70
CA VAL A 9 0.68 11.88 2.58
C VAL A 9 1.83 12.74 3.09
N GLU A 10 3.06 12.26 2.94
CA GLU A 10 4.25 13.02 3.33
C GLU A 10 4.36 14.27 2.43
N ALA A 11 4.86 15.39 2.97
CA ALA A 11 4.79 16.70 2.31
C ALA A 11 5.48 16.74 0.94
N ASP A 12 6.55 15.95 0.76
CA ASP A 12 7.33 15.85 -0.47
C ASP A 12 6.85 14.73 -1.40
N THR A 13 5.78 14.02 -1.03
CA THR A 13 5.20 12.94 -1.82
C THR A 13 4.07 13.48 -2.69
N ARG A 14 4.20 13.32 -4.01
CA ARG A 14 3.12 13.68 -4.94
C ARG A 14 2.35 12.44 -5.37
N VAL A 15 1.09 12.34 -4.96
CA VAL A 15 0.17 11.30 -5.43
C VAL A 15 -0.19 11.57 -6.90
N LEU A 16 0.08 10.59 -7.76
CA LEU A 16 -0.21 10.62 -9.20
C LEU A 16 -1.57 9.99 -9.52
N PHE A 17 -1.96 9.00 -8.72
CA PHE A 17 -3.20 8.26 -8.86
C PHE A 17 -3.61 7.72 -7.50
N GLN A 18 -4.92 7.69 -7.24
CA GLN A 18 -5.47 6.94 -6.14
C GLN A 18 -6.85 6.39 -6.47
N GLU A 19 -7.11 5.15 -6.07
CA GLU A 19 -8.40 4.49 -6.23
C GLU A 19 -8.66 3.56 -5.05
N GLN A 20 -9.86 3.67 -4.48
CA GLN A 20 -10.34 2.69 -3.52
C GLN A 20 -10.86 1.46 -4.28
N THR A 21 -10.32 0.29 -3.94
CA THR A 21 -10.64 -0.98 -4.60
C THR A 21 -10.66 -2.12 -3.57
N THR A 22 -10.82 -3.35 -4.03
CA THR A 22 -10.77 -4.55 -3.18
C THR A 22 -9.60 -5.44 -3.56
N LEU A 23 -8.95 -6.01 -2.55
CA LEU A 23 -7.92 -7.02 -2.69
C LEU A 23 -8.33 -8.24 -1.86
N GLY A 24 -8.88 -9.23 -2.55
CA GLY A 24 -9.56 -10.35 -1.89
C GLY A 24 -10.78 -9.87 -1.11
N THR A 25 -10.74 -10.01 0.21
CA THR A 25 -11.80 -9.57 1.14
C THR A 25 -11.53 -8.19 1.74
N TYR A 26 -10.36 -7.59 1.49
CA TYR A 26 -9.97 -6.31 2.05
C TYR A 26 -10.41 -5.17 1.15
N ASP A 27 -11.05 -4.16 1.72
CA ASP A 27 -11.05 -2.84 1.10
C ASP A 27 -9.65 -2.25 1.22
N VAL A 28 -9.12 -1.71 0.13
CA VAL A 28 -7.80 -1.10 0.11
C VAL A 28 -7.83 0.21 -0.66
N LEU A 29 -6.91 1.12 -0.33
CA LEU A 29 -6.59 2.25 -1.19
C LEU A 29 -5.32 1.91 -1.98
N HIS A 30 -5.45 1.88 -3.31
CA HIS A 30 -4.31 1.80 -4.22
C HIS A 30 -3.86 3.21 -4.56
N GLN A 31 -2.60 3.55 -4.28
CA GLN A 31 -1.99 4.81 -4.67
C GLN A 31 -0.78 4.57 -5.57
N LYS A 32 -0.57 5.47 -6.54
CA LYS A 32 0.70 5.65 -7.23
C LYS A 32 1.25 7.01 -6.87
N TRP A 33 2.53 7.10 -6.53
CA TRP A 33 3.16 8.33 -6.06
C TRP A 33 4.57 8.50 -6.62
N VAL A 34 5.07 9.72 -6.51
CA VAL A 34 6.49 10.04 -6.71
C VAL A 34 7.03 10.74 -5.47
N TRP A 35 8.21 10.31 -5.01
CA TRP A 35 8.95 10.88 -3.89
C TRP A 35 10.43 10.77 -4.18
N ASP A 36 11.14 11.90 -4.12
CA ASP A 36 12.59 11.99 -4.36
C ASP A 36 13.07 11.31 -5.67
N GLY A 37 12.34 11.51 -6.77
CA GLY A 37 12.65 10.91 -8.08
C GLY A 37 12.34 9.41 -8.21
N ILE A 38 11.75 8.80 -7.18
CA ILE A 38 11.28 7.41 -7.21
C ILE A 38 9.78 7.40 -7.42
N THR A 39 9.32 6.70 -8.46
CA THR A 39 7.91 6.35 -8.65
C THR A 39 7.65 4.99 -8.00
N ALA A 40 6.55 4.86 -7.27
CA ALA A 40 6.13 3.60 -6.69
C ALA A 40 4.61 3.53 -6.50
N GLU A 41 4.14 2.34 -6.13
CA GLU A 41 2.76 2.08 -5.73
C GLU A 41 2.67 1.74 -4.25
N SER A 42 1.53 2.07 -3.63
CA SER A 42 1.14 1.62 -2.30
C SER A 42 -0.21 0.92 -2.35
N ILE A 43 -0.31 -0.25 -1.72
CA ILE A 43 -1.58 -0.87 -1.33
C ILE A 43 -1.76 -0.61 0.15
N ILE A 44 -2.80 0.13 0.48
CA ILE A 44 -3.00 0.70 1.80
C ILE A 44 -4.22 0.04 2.44
N PHE A 45 -4.00 -0.60 3.58
CA PHE A 45 -5.02 -1.26 4.39
C PHE A 45 -5.35 -0.39 5.60
N ALA A 46 -6.60 -0.44 6.08
CA ALA A 46 -6.90 0.06 7.42
C ALA A 46 -6.36 -0.94 8.45
N ASN A 47 -5.67 -0.47 9.49
CA ASN A 47 -5.04 -1.35 10.49
C ASN A 47 -6.07 -2.26 11.17
N GLU A 48 -7.29 -1.78 11.38
CA GLU A 48 -8.39 -2.55 11.95
C GLU A 48 -8.74 -3.80 11.13
N ASP A 49 -8.55 -3.77 9.81
CA ASP A 49 -8.84 -4.91 8.94
C ASP A 49 -7.73 -5.98 8.98
N VAL A 50 -6.50 -5.59 9.36
CA VAL A 50 -5.29 -6.42 9.27
C VAL A 50 -4.57 -6.59 10.61
N THR A 51 -5.29 -6.37 11.71
CA THR A 51 -4.72 -6.44 13.08
C THR A 51 -4.14 -7.81 13.39
N ASP A 52 -4.79 -8.89 12.94
CA ASP A 52 -4.38 -10.27 13.20
C ASP A 52 -3.59 -10.90 12.04
N VAL A 53 -3.25 -10.12 11.01
CA VAL A 53 -2.48 -10.60 9.84
C VAL A 53 -1.03 -10.21 10.03
N THR A 54 -0.09 -11.13 9.80
CA THR A 54 1.35 -10.80 9.89
C THR A 54 1.82 -10.02 8.67
N ASP A 55 2.96 -9.33 8.78
CA ASP A 55 3.55 -8.60 7.65
C ASP A 55 3.92 -9.55 6.49
N HIS A 56 4.43 -10.73 6.83
CA HIS A 56 4.73 -11.77 5.84
C HIS A 56 3.47 -12.24 5.10
N ASP A 57 2.38 -12.47 5.83
CA ASP A 57 1.12 -12.90 5.21
C ASP A 57 0.51 -11.79 4.34
N LEU A 58 0.61 -10.52 4.73
CA LEU A 58 0.16 -9.39 3.91
C LEU A 58 0.96 -9.30 2.61
N GLU A 59 2.29 -9.41 2.69
CA GLU A 59 3.16 -9.39 1.52
C GLU A 59 2.81 -10.53 0.56
N MET A 60 2.68 -11.76 1.08
CA MET A 60 2.32 -12.94 0.27
C MET A 60 0.94 -12.78 -0.38
N GLN A 61 -0.03 -12.21 0.33
CA GLN A 61 -1.35 -11.95 -0.23
C GLN A 61 -1.29 -10.91 -1.35
N VAL A 62 -0.65 -9.76 -1.13
CA VAL A 62 -0.53 -8.73 -2.17
C VAL A 62 0.17 -9.29 -3.40
N LYS A 63 1.25 -10.07 -3.24
CA LYS A 63 1.92 -10.76 -4.35
C LYS A 63 0.98 -11.69 -5.10
N ALA A 64 0.23 -12.54 -4.39
CA ALA A 64 -0.71 -13.47 -4.99
C ALA A 64 -1.84 -12.76 -5.76
N PHE A 65 -2.47 -11.75 -5.15
CA PHE A 65 -3.59 -11.02 -5.76
C PHE A 65 -3.17 -10.18 -6.96
N ARG A 66 -1.96 -9.61 -6.93
CA ARG A 66 -1.41 -8.81 -8.03
C ARG A 66 -0.66 -9.65 -9.07
N ASN A 67 -0.62 -10.97 -8.90
CA ASN A 67 0.13 -11.91 -9.74
C ASN A 67 1.60 -11.50 -9.93
N LEU A 68 2.24 -11.09 -8.83
CA LEU A 68 3.65 -10.68 -8.79
C LEU A 68 4.56 -11.89 -8.56
N ALA A 69 5.80 -11.80 -9.03
CA ALA A 69 6.80 -12.81 -8.76
C ALA A 69 7.12 -12.87 -7.25
N ALA A 70 7.46 -14.06 -6.74
CA ALA A 70 7.70 -14.27 -5.31
C ALA A 70 8.89 -13.43 -4.78
N ASP A 71 9.86 -13.14 -5.63
CA ASP A 71 11.05 -12.34 -5.36
C ASP A 71 10.85 -10.82 -5.59
N THR A 72 9.63 -10.39 -5.93
CA THR A 72 9.31 -8.96 -6.03
C THR A 72 9.63 -8.27 -4.70
N SER A 73 10.46 -7.24 -4.76
CA SER A 73 10.83 -6.43 -3.59
C SER A 73 9.64 -5.56 -3.16
N MET A 74 9.36 -5.58 -1.86
CA MET A 74 8.27 -4.83 -1.25
C MET A 74 8.72 -4.32 0.13
N THR A 75 8.17 -3.20 0.56
CA THR A 75 8.35 -2.71 1.93
C THR A 75 7.01 -2.53 2.60
N LEU A 76 6.92 -2.85 3.88
CA LEU A 76 5.70 -2.70 4.66
C LEU A 76 5.92 -1.72 5.81
N LYS A 77 4.97 -0.80 6.01
CA LYS A 77 4.96 0.16 7.12
C LYS A 77 3.58 0.15 7.77
N ARG A 78 3.51 -0.33 9.02
CA ARG A 78 2.34 -0.13 9.88
C ARG A 78 2.45 1.22 10.57
N SER A 79 1.61 2.17 10.20
CA SER A 79 1.61 3.53 10.75
C SER A 79 0.72 3.64 11.98
N GLU A 80 1.10 4.49 12.93
CA GLU A 80 0.26 4.88 14.07
C GLU A 80 -1.00 5.65 13.64
N SER A 81 -1.03 6.16 12.41
CA SER A 81 -2.19 6.83 11.80
C SER A 81 -3.34 5.89 11.44
N GLY A 82 -3.30 4.62 11.85
CA GLY A 82 -4.36 3.65 11.57
C GLY A 82 -4.29 2.98 10.19
N PHE A 83 -3.18 3.12 9.45
CA PHE A 83 -3.02 2.54 8.12
C PHE A 83 -1.75 1.72 7.97
N THR A 84 -1.83 0.63 7.21
CA THR A 84 -0.70 -0.21 6.83
C THR A 84 -0.42 -0.02 5.35
N PHE A 85 0.79 0.40 5.03
CA PHE A 85 1.25 0.69 3.68
C PHE A 85 2.11 -0.46 3.18
N VAL A 86 1.72 -1.06 2.06
CA VAL A 86 2.51 -2.04 1.34
C VAL A 86 3.01 -1.40 0.05
N ASN A 87 4.29 -1.04 0.01
CA ASN A 87 4.89 -0.33 -1.12
C ASN A 87 5.61 -1.32 -2.05
N LEU A 88 5.43 -1.12 -3.35
CA LEU A 88 5.93 -2.00 -4.41
C LEU A 88 6.18 -1.20 -5.70
N ASN A 89 6.74 -1.88 -6.72
CA ASN A 89 7.01 -1.31 -8.04
C ASN A 89 7.86 -0.04 -7.98
N PHE A 90 8.93 -0.07 -7.18
CA PHE A 90 9.87 1.05 -7.06
C PHE A 90 10.69 1.19 -8.34
N GLU A 91 10.56 2.34 -8.99
CA GLU A 91 11.27 2.71 -10.20
C GLU A 91 11.94 4.06 -9.96
N ALA A 92 13.26 4.12 -10.09
CA ALA A 92 14.01 5.38 -10.11
C ALA A 92 14.12 5.87 -11.56
N ASP A 93 13.93 7.17 -11.76
CA ASP A 93 14.18 7.85 -13.04
C ASP A 93 15.67 7.81 -13.43
#